data_AF-A0A382KYG3-F1
#
_entry.id   AF-A0A382KYG3-F1
#
_cell.length_a   1.000
_cell.length_b   1.000
_cell.length_c   1.000
_cell.angle_alpha   90.00
_cell.angle_beta   90.00
_cell.angle_gamma   90.00
#
_symmetry.space_group_name_H-M   'P 1'
#
loop_
_entity.id
_entity.type
_entity.pdbx_description
1 polymer ?
#
loop_
_entity_poly.entity_id
_entity_poly.type
_entity_poly.pdbx_seq_one_letter_code
_entity_poly.pdbx_strand_id
1 'polypeptide(L)'
;MPLLEPITNQMMKDEVAPLWEELRTKWGQKYDFSSDPDGLHDRINHVGHGMGVLMYWERHGGAPMRRLRSFGIPTEVAQYLIEKYCVDESTDEEDAAPKTTRAGLYKAFEKWADEHEGEQFSTAQLAEQSGFSPATVRKYLKTSAYFTKVKSGWYEAGYRR
;
A
#
# COMPACT_ATOMS: atom_id res chain seq x y z
N MET A 1 3.15 1.74 -14.41
CA MET A 1 2.80 0.43 -15.00
C MET A 1 1.49 0.49 -15.78
N PRO A 2 1.56 0.61 -17.11
CA PRO A 2 0.47 0.23 -18.01
C PRO A 2 0.43 -1.29 -18.23
N LEU A 3 -0.65 -1.82 -18.80
CA LEU A 3 -0.69 -3.20 -19.30
C LEU A 3 0.15 -3.33 -20.58
N LEU A 4 0.68 -4.53 -20.86
CA LEU A 4 1.33 -4.84 -22.13
C LEU A 4 0.35 -4.67 -23.30
N GLU A 5 -0.84 -5.24 -23.13
CA GLU A 5 -1.98 -5.11 -24.02
C GLU A 5 -3.28 -5.06 -23.19
N PRO A 6 -4.33 -4.38 -23.66
CA PRO A 6 -5.63 -4.39 -22.98
C PRO A 6 -6.17 -5.83 -22.85
N ILE A 7 -6.36 -6.29 -21.62
CA ILE A 7 -6.94 -7.61 -21.36
C ILE A 7 -8.37 -7.63 -21.89
N THR A 8 -8.68 -8.57 -22.78
CA THR A 8 -10.03 -8.79 -23.29
C THR A 8 -10.70 -10.00 -22.65
N ASN A 9 -12.03 -10.06 -22.72
CA ASN A 9 -12.78 -11.24 -22.29
C ASN A 9 -12.39 -12.51 -23.06
N GLN A 10 -11.89 -12.37 -24.29
CA GLN A 10 -11.44 -13.52 -25.08
C GLN A 10 -10.12 -14.06 -24.53
N MET A 11 -9.15 -13.17 -24.24
CA MET A 11 -7.89 -13.58 -23.61
C MET A 11 -8.10 -14.28 -22.27
N MET A 12 -9.05 -13.81 -21.46
CA MET A 12 -9.39 -14.48 -20.21
C MET A 12 -9.92 -15.90 -20.43
N LYS A 13 -10.77 -16.11 -21.45
CA LYS A 13 -11.26 -17.44 -21.81
C LYS A 13 -10.13 -18.33 -22.30
N ASP A 14 -9.26 -17.81 -23.16
CA ASP A 14 -8.15 -18.56 -23.74
C ASP A 14 -7.14 -18.97 -22.65
N GLU A 15 -7.00 -18.17 -21.60
CA GLU A 15 -6.13 -18.46 -20.46
C GLU A 15 -6.72 -19.51 -19.50
N VAL A 16 -8.02 -19.40 -19.23
CA VAL A 16 -8.71 -20.22 -18.21
C VAL A 16 -9.20 -21.56 -18.78
N ALA A 17 -9.55 -21.61 -20.07
CA ALA A 17 -10.01 -22.83 -20.73
C ALA A 17 -9.06 -24.04 -20.61
N PRO A 18 -7.74 -23.92 -20.89
CA PRO A 18 -6.82 -25.06 -20.78
C PRO A 18 -6.69 -25.56 -19.34
N LEU A 19 -6.78 -24.67 -18.35
CA LEU A 19 -6.72 -25.05 -16.93
C LEU A 19 -7.97 -25.86 -16.52
N TRP A 20 -9.14 -25.52 -17.05
CA TRP A 20 -10.36 -26.33 -16.86
C TRP A 20 -10.28 -27.69 -17.54
N GLU A 21 -9.65 -27.78 -18.71
CA GLU A 21 -9.40 -29.06 -19.38
C GLU A 21 -8.44 -29.95 -18.58
N GLU A 22 -7.39 -29.37 -18.00
CA GLU A 22 -6.47 -30.07 -17.11
C GLU A 22 -7.20 -30.60 -15.87
N LEU A 23 -8.00 -29.75 -15.21
CA LEU A 23 -8.80 -30.14 -14.05
C LEU A 23 -9.73 -31.32 -14.37
N ARG A 24 -10.44 -31.25 -15.50
CA ARG A 24 -11.37 -32.30 -15.93
C ARG A 24 -10.66 -33.59 -16.35
N THR A 25 -9.47 -33.49 -16.93
CA THR A 25 -8.66 -34.65 -17.29
C THR A 25 -8.19 -35.38 -16.03
N LYS A 26 -7.79 -34.62 -15.00
CA LYS A 26 -7.21 -35.17 -13.78
C LYS A 26 -8.26 -35.71 -12.80
N TRP A 27 -9.35 -34.97 -12.62
CA TRP A 27 -10.33 -35.22 -11.55
C TRP A 27 -11.76 -35.46 -12.05
N GLY A 28 -12.01 -35.30 -13.36
CA GLY A 28 -13.33 -35.38 -13.96
C GLY A 28 -14.18 -34.12 -13.72
N GLN A 29 -15.35 -34.06 -14.34
CA GLN A 29 -16.28 -32.90 -14.28
C GLN A 29 -16.89 -32.64 -12.89
N LYS A 30 -16.73 -33.56 -11.94
CA LYS A 30 -17.31 -33.42 -10.59
C LYS A 30 -16.77 -32.18 -9.87
N TYR A 31 -15.55 -31.76 -10.20
CA TYR A 31 -14.85 -30.66 -9.56
C TYR A 31 -15.02 -29.33 -10.30
N ASP A 32 -15.89 -29.25 -11.31
CA ASP A 32 -16.21 -27.97 -11.97
C ASP A 32 -16.80 -26.94 -10.98
N PHE A 33 -17.49 -27.41 -9.93
CA PHE A 33 -18.21 -26.58 -8.97
C PHE A 33 -17.82 -26.84 -7.50
N SER A 34 -16.71 -27.54 -7.27
CA SER A 34 -16.23 -27.85 -5.92
C SER A 34 -14.72 -27.80 -5.84
N SER A 35 -14.18 -27.41 -4.69
CA SER A 35 -12.74 -27.43 -4.45
C SER A 35 -12.17 -28.83 -4.71
N ASP A 36 -11.13 -28.88 -5.51
CA ASP A 36 -10.34 -30.08 -5.78
C ASP A 36 -9.24 -30.26 -4.71
N PRO A 37 -8.70 -31.48 -4.55
CA PRO A 37 -7.67 -31.76 -3.55
C PRO A 37 -6.39 -30.93 -3.72
N ASP A 38 -6.10 -30.46 -4.94
CA ASP A 38 -4.86 -29.75 -5.27
C ASP A 38 -5.05 -28.23 -5.32
N GLY A 39 -6.26 -27.72 -5.08
CA GLY A 39 -6.58 -26.29 -5.15
C GLY A 39 -6.51 -25.67 -6.56
N LEU A 40 -6.53 -26.50 -7.60
CA LEU A 40 -6.45 -26.06 -9.00
C LEU A 40 -7.72 -25.29 -9.42
N HIS A 41 -8.88 -25.67 -8.91
CA HIS A 41 -10.16 -24.96 -9.05
C HIS A 41 -10.08 -23.54 -8.50
N ASP A 42 -9.60 -23.40 -7.27
CA ASP A 42 -9.44 -22.10 -6.63
C ASP A 42 -8.43 -21.23 -7.38
N ARG A 43 -7.31 -21.84 -7.82
CA ARG A 43 -6.33 -21.15 -8.66
C ARG A 43 -6.95 -20.64 -9.97
N ILE A 44 -7.76 -21.44 -10.66
CA ILE A 44 -8.45 -21.02 -11.88
C ILE A 44 -9.36 -19.82 -11.61
N ASN A 45 -10.16 -19.88 -10.54
CA ASN A 45 -11.05 -18.78 -10.17
C ASN A 45 -10.27 -17.51 -9.83
N HIS A 46 -9.15 -17.63 -9.13
CA HIS A 46 -8.27 -16.51 -8.83
C HIS A 46 -7.60 -15.92 -10.07
N VAL A 47 -7.19 -16.74 -11.04
CA VAL A 47 -6.64 -16.26 -12.32
C VAL A 47 -7.70 -15.47 -13.09
N GLY A 48 -8.90 -16.04 -13.26
CA GLY A 48 -10.01 -15.35 -13.94
C GLY A 48 -10.41 -14.05 -13.24
N HIS A 49 -10.51 -14.07 -11.90
CA HIS A 49 -10.82 -12.87 -11.12
C HIS A 49 -9.72 -11.81 -11.24
N GLY A 50 -8.45 -12.20 -11.12
CA GLY A 50 -7.31 -11.29 -11.23
C GLY A 50 -7.19 -10.64 -12.61
N MET A 51 -7.41 -11.41 -13.69
CA MET A 51 -7.48 -10.85 -15.05
C MET A 51 -8.63 -9.85 -15.20
N GLY A 52 -9.79 -10.14 -14.60
CA GLY A 52 -10.92 -9.21 -14.59
C GLY A 52 -10.60 -7.91 -13.84
N VAL A 53 -9.86 -7.99 -12.73
CA VAL A 53 -9.39 -6.82 -11.99
C VAL A 53 -8.43 -5.98 -12.84
N LEU A 54 -7.48 -6.63 -13.52
CA LEU A 54 -6.50 -5.95 -14.38
C LEU A 54 -7.15 -5.30 -15.61
N MET A 55 -8.18 -5.92 -16.20
CA MET A 55 -8.94 -5.35 -17.32
C MET A 55 -9.53 -3.96 -16.99
N TYR A 56 -9.94 -3.71 -15.75
CA TYR A 56 -10.47 -2.41 -15.32
C TYR A 56 -9.44 -1.52 -14.61
N TRP A 57 -8.21 -1.99 -14.43
CA TRP A 57 -7.20 -1.31 -13.61
C TRP A 57 -6.61 -0.06 -14.26
N GLU A 58 -6.45 -0.02 -15.59
CA GLU A 58 -5.89 1.15 -16.30
C GLU A 58 -6.66 2.46 -16.01
N ARG A 59 -7.96 2.37 -15.71
CA ARG A 59 -8.79 3.54 -15.36
C ARG A 59 -8.53 4.09 -13.94
N HIS A 60 -7.93 3.30 -13.06
CA HIS A 60 -7.80 3.60 -11.64
C HIS A 60 -6.35 3.87 -11.20
N GLY A 61 -5.36 3.41 -11.95
CA GLY A 61 -3.93 3.60 -11.64
C GLY A 61 -3.45 2.91 -10.35
N GLY A 62 -2.18 3.17 -10.00
CA GLY A 62 -1.53 2.64 -8.79
C GLY A 62 -0.93 1.23 -8.95
N ALA A 63 -0.15 0.76 -7.97
CA ALA A 63 0.58 -0.51 -8.07
C ALA A 63 -0.35 -1.74 -8.26
N PRO A 64 -0.11 -2.59 -9.27
CA PRO A 64 -0.98 -3.73 -9.62
C PRO A 64 -1.03 -4.76 -8.49
N MET A 65 0.10 -5.02 -7.82
CA MET A 65 0.16 -5.95 -6.68
C MET A 65 -0.76 -5.51 -5.54
N ARG A 66 -0.78 -4.21 -5.22
CA ARG A 66 -1.67 -3.66 -4.19
C ARG A 66 -3.14 -3.81 -4.58
N ARG A 67 -3.44 -3.60 -5.86
CA ARG A 67 -4.80 -3.75 -6.39
C ARG A 67 -5.25 -5.20 -6.29
N LEU A 68 -4.48 -6.15 -6.82
CA LEU A 68 -4.82 -7.58 -6.81
C LEU A 68 -5.02 -8.10 -5.37
N ARG A 69 -4.14 -7.73 -4.44
CA ARG A 69 -4.31 -8.08 -3.01
C ARG A 69 -5.60 -7.52 -2.40
N SER A 70 -6.02 -6.31 -2.77
CA SER A 70 -7.27 -5.72 -2.26
C SER A 70 -8.53 -6.47 -2.71
N PHE A 71 -8.44 -7.27 -3.77
CA PHE A 71 -9.50 -8.16 -4.26
C PHE A 71 -9.34 -9.61 -3.78
N GLY A 72 -8.44 -9.86 -2.81
CA GLY A 72 -8.25 -11.21 -2.26
C GLY A 72 -7.58 -12.19 -3.21
N ILE A 73 -6.85 -11.71 -4.23
CA ILE A 73 -6.05 -12.57 -5.10
C ILE A 73 -4.80 -13.05 -4.34
N PRO A 74 -4.53 -14.37 -4.25
CA PRO A 74 -3.32 -14.89 -3.63
C PRO A 74 -2.06 -14.33 -4.27
N THR A 75 -1.01 -14.14 -3.46
CA THR A 75 0.27 -13.54 -3.89
C THR A 75 0.87 -14.23 -5.11
N GLU A 76 0.84 -15.56 -5.16
CA GLU A 76 1.40 -16.35 -6.26
C GLU A 76 0.68 -16.09 -7.58
N VAL A 77 -0.65 -16.03 -7.55
CA VAL A 77 -1.47 -15.72 -8.72
C VAL A 77 -1.29 -14.27 -9.14
N ALA A 78 -1.20 -13.35 -8.17
CA ALA A 78 -0.97 -11.94 -8.44
C ALA A 78 0.38 -11.70 -9.13
N GLN A 79 1.44 -12.36 -8.64
CA GLN A 79 2.77 -12.28 -9.24
C GLN A 79 2.77 -12.82 -10.68
N TYR A 80 2.19 -13.99 -10.89
CA TYR A 80 2.02 -14.58 -12.22
C TYR A 80 1.32 -13.63 -13.21
N LEU A 81 0.24 -12.98 -12.79
CA LEU A 81 -0.52 -12.06 -13.64
C LEU A 81 0.26 -10.77 -13.95
N ILE A 82 1.04 -10.27 -13.00
CA ILE A 82 1.88 -9.07 -13.19
C ILE A 82 2.99 -9.39 -14.19
N GLU A 83 3.72 -10.49 -13.98
CA GLU A 83 4.81 -10.93 -14.87
C GLU A 83 4.30 -11.14 -16.31
N LYS A 84 3.08 -11.62 -16.47
CA LYS A 84 2.51 -11.96 -17.79
C LYS A 84 1.84 -10.79 -18.51
N TYR A 85 1.21 -9.86 -17.79
CA TYR A 85 0.34 -8.83 -18.40
C TYR A 85 0.74 -7.39 -18.11
N CYS A 86 1.64 -7.14 -17.15
CA CYS A 86 2.14 -5.79 -16.88
C CYS A 86 3.48 -5.57 -17.57
N VAL A 87 3.73 -4.35 -18.05
CA VAL A 87 5.06 -3.98 -18.52
C VAL A 87 6.02 -4.04 -17.34
N ASP A 88 7.11 -4.77 -17.50
CA ASP A 88 8.22 -4.85 -16.54
C ASP A 88 9.02 -3.54 -16.59
N GLU A 89 8.38 -2.45 -16.19
CA GLU A 89 9.10 -1.31 -15.66
C GLU A 89 9.59 -1.79 -14.31
N SER A 90 10.87 -2.15 -14.23
CA SER A 90 11.55 -2.44 -12.96
C SER A 90 11.17 -1.33 -11.98
N THR A 91 10.21 -1.62 -11.13
CA THR A 91 9.98 -0.82 -9.93
C THR A 91 10.97 -1.38 -8.93
N ASP A 92 12.25 -1.13 -9.24
CA ASP A 92 13.23 -0.91 -8.22
C ASP A 92 12.59 0.09 -7.25
N GLU A 93 12.21 -0.42 -6.09
CA GLU A 93 12.06 0.35 -4.86
C GLU A 93 10.99 1.47 -4.87
N GLU A 94 9.71 1.10 -4.79
CA GLU A 94 8.73 1.93 -4.06
C GLU A 94 8.22 1.25 -2.77
N ASP A 95 8.94 0.25 -2.27
CA ASP A 95 8.70 -0.38 -0.96
C ASP A 95 9.50 0.25 0.20
N ALA A 96 10.12 1.43 0.02
CA ALA A 96 10.97 2.01 1.06
C ALA A 96 10.91 3.53 1.29
N ALA A 97 9.86 4.23 0.84
CA ALA A 97 9.49 5.44 1.57
C ALA A 97 8.60 4.97 2.73
N PRO A 98 9.10 4.89 3.99
CA PRO A 98 8.21 4.62 5.10
C PRO A 98 7.11 5.67 5.04
N LYS A 99 5.87 5.25 4.76
CA LYS A 99 4.71 6.14 4.86
C LYS A 99 4.88 6.86 6.18
N THR A 100 5.09 8.17 6.15
CA THR A 100 5.30 8.97 7.34
C THR A 100 3.99 8.94 8.10
N THR A 101 3.85 7.92 8.94
CA THR A 101 2.66 7.75 9.75
C THR A 101 2.63 8.95 10.69
N ARG A 102 1.43 9.40 11.04
CA ARG A 102 1.27 10.49 12.00
C ARG A 102 2.03 10.23 13.31
N ALA A 103 2.10 8.97 13.74
CA ALA A 103 2.92 8.54 14.88
C ALA A 103 4.43 8.71 14.63
N GLY A 104 4.92 8.39 13.43
CA GLY A 104 6.30 8.63 13.03
C GLY A 104 6.67 10.11 13.01
N LEU A 105 5.77 10.98 12.52
CA LEU A 105 5.97 12.43 12.55
C LEU A 105 6.08 12.98 13.98
N TYR A 106 5.25 12.50 14.92
CA TYR A 106 5.39 12.90 16.32
C TYR A 106 6.73 12.46 16.91
N LYS A 107 7.12 11.19 16.72
CA LYS A 107 8.42 10.69 17.23
C LYS A 107 9.61 11.45 16.64
N ALA A 108 9.57 11.75 15.34
CA ALA A 108 10.60 12.55 14.70
C ALA A 108 10.65 13.98 15.28
N PHE A 109 9.49 14.57 15.57
CA PHE A 109 9.41 15.89 16.16
C PHE A 109 9.88 15.94 17.62
N GLU A 110 9.60 14.90 18.41
CA GLU A 110 10.12 14.72 19.77
C GLU A 110 11.64 14.58 19.77
N LYS A 111 12.18 13.71 18.89
CA LYS A 111 13.63 13.56 18.72
C LYS A 111 14.29 14.87 18.30
N TRP A 112 13.69 15.59 17.36
CA TRP A 112 14.19 16.90 16.93
C TRP A 112 14.19 17.91 18.09
N ALA A 113 13.17 17.89 18.96
CA ALA A 113 13.10 18.76 20.13
C ALA A 113 14.21 18.45 21.15
N ASP A 114 14.56 17.18 21.33
CA ASP A 114 15.69 16.76 22.18
C ASP A 114 17.03 17.21 21.59
N GLU A 115 17.18 17.19 20.26
CA GLU A 115 18.40 17.66 19.58
C GLU A 115 18.59 19.19 19.66
N HIS A 116 17.52 19.95 19.91
CA HIS A 116 17.52 21.42 20.01
C HIS A 116 17.16 21.88 21.43
N GLU A 117 17.59 21.12 22.44
CA GLU A 117 17.32 21.43 23.84
C GLU A 117 17.79 22.86 24.22
N GLY A 118 16.90 23.63 24.84
CA GLY A 118 17.14 25.02 25.26
C GLY A 118 16.92 26.07 24.16
N GLU A 119 16.69 25.67 22.91
CA GLU A 119 16.42 26.61 21.82
C GLU A 119 14.95 27.07 21.81
N GLN A 120 14.73 28.33 21.43
CA GLN A 120 13.39 28.94 21.40
C GLN A 120 12.87 29.07 19.97
N PHE A 121 11.67 28.55 19.75
CA PHE A 121 10.99 28.57 18.45
C PHE A 121 9.62 29.22 18.55
N SER A 122 9.24 29.90 17.48
CA SER A 122 7.87 30.36 17.28
C SER A 122 6.96 29.19 16.87
N THR A 123 5.65 29.36 17.10
CA THR A 123 4.64 28.36 16.69
C THR A 123 4.64 28.10 15.18
N ALA A 124 4.99 29.11 14.36
CA ALA A 124 5.09 28.98 12.91
C ALA A 124 6.26 28.08 12.52
N GLN A 125 7.45 28.33 13.11
CA GLN A 125 8.64 27.51 12.88
C GLN A 125 8.42 26.06 13.30
N LEU A 126 7.75 25.82 14.43
CA LEU A 126 7.42 24.46 14.88
C LEU A 126 6.42 23.75 13.96
N ALA A 127 5.50 24.50 13.32
CA ALA A 127 4.59 23.93 12.32
C ALA A 127 5.33 23.53 11.04
N GLU A 128 6.24 24.37 10.56
CA GLU A 128 7.08 24.07 9.41
C GLU A 128 7.97 22.85 9.69
N GLN A 129 8.63 22.82 10.85
CA GLN A 129 9.56 21.75 11.21
C GLN A 129 8.88 20.39 11.41
N SER A 130 7.70 20.37 12.04
CA SER A 130 6.99 19.13 12.33
C SER A 130 6.22 18.54 11.15
N GLY A 131 6.05 19.32 10.07
CA GLY A 131 5.18 18.95 8.94
C GLY A 131 3.69 18.88 9.29
N PHE A 132 3.29 19.38 10.46
CA PHE A 132 1.89 19.42 10.89
C PHE A 132 1.24 20.80 10.62
N SER A 133 -0.09 20.80 10.51
CA SER A 133 -0.83 22.08 10.43
C SER A 133 -0.65 22.90 11.71
N PRO A 134 -0.69 24.25 11.65
CA PRO A 134 -0.55 25.12 12.82
C PRO A 134 -1.58 24.85 13.93
N ALA A 135 -2.77 24.37 13.57
CA ALA A 135 -3.79 23.95 14.54
C ALA A 135 -3.37 22.67 15.30
N THR A 136 -2.78 21.71 14.60
CA THR A 136 -2.30 20.45 15.18
C THR A 136 -1.12 20.69 16.10
N VAL A 137 -0.14 21.49 15.67
CA VAL A 137 1.01 21.87 16.52
C VAL A 137 0.56 22.58 17.79
N ARG A 138 -0.35 23.56 17.70
CA ARG A 138 -0.87 24.24 18.90
C ARG A 138 -1.60 23.30 19.85
N LYS A 139 -2.27 22.25 19.35
CA LYS A 139 -2.89 21.24 20.20
C LYS A 139 -1.83 20.37 20.88
N TYR A 140 -0.82 19.95 20.13
CA TYR A 140 0.29 19.14 20.63
C TYR A 140 1.12 19.86 21.70
N LEU A 141 1.50 21.12 21.47
CA LEU A 141 2.31 21.92 22.40
C LEU A 141 1.63 22.17 23.76
N LYS A 142 0.31 22.00 23.86
CA LYS A 142 -0.41 22.11 25.14
C LYS A 142 -0.23 20.89 26.03
N THR A 143 0.05 19.72 25.44
CA THR A 143 0.11 18.43 26.13
C THR A 143 1.49 17.79 26.08
N SER A 144 2.41 18.32 25.26
CA SER A 144 3.75 17.78 25.08
C SER A 144 4.65 18.07 26.29
N ALA A 145 5.48 17.10 26.65
CA ALA A 145 6.56 17.27 27.63
C ALA A 145 7.84 17.87 27.02
N TYR A 146 7.94 17.90 25.69
CA TYR A 146 9.14 18.30 24.94
C TYR A 146 9.21 19.81 24.62
N PHE A 147 8.17 20.56 25.00
CA PHE A 147 8.09 21.99 24.71
C PHE A 147 7.57 22.77 25.91
N THR A 148 8.38 23.71 26.38
CA THR A 148 8.02 24.62 27.46
C THR A 148 7.54 25.93 26.90
N LYS A 149 6.32 26.35 27.25
CA LYS A 149 5.82 27.67 26.85
C LYS A 149 6.59 28.77 27.61
N VAL A 150 7.29 29.62 26.87
CA VAL A 150 8.00 30.79 27.42
C VAL A 150 7.08 32.01 27.43
N LYS A 151 6.46 32.32 26.29
CA LYS A 151 5.49 33.41 26.13
C LYS A 151 4.48 33.08 25.05
N SER A 152 3.51 33.96 24.81
CA SER A 152 2.50 33.72 23.77
C SER A 152 3.16 33.50 22.40
N GLY A 153 2.93 32.33 21.81
CA GLY A 153 3.47 31.96 20.51
C GLY A 153 4.91 31.46 20.48
N TRP A 154 5.62 31.42 21.63
CA TRP A 154 7.02 31.03 21.74
C TRP A 154 7.21 29.88 22.73
N TYR A 155 7.98 28.89 22.31
CA TYR A 155 8.24 27.66 23.05
C TYR A 155 9.73 27.35 23.03
N GLU A 156 10.22 26.89 24.17
CA GLU A 156 11.57 26.35 24.33
C GLU A 156 11.50 24.83 24.13
N ALA A 157 12.38 24.28 23.30
CA ALA A 157 12.49 22.85 23.07
C ALA A 157 13.29 22.18 24.19
N GLY A 158 12.91 20.97 24.57
CA GLY A 158 13.59 20.19 25.59
C GLY A 158 12.61 19.37 26.44
N TYR A 159 13.04 18.16 26.80
CA TYR A 159 12.25 17.26 27.63
C TYR A 159 12.18 17.75 29.07
N ARG A 160 10.97 18.08 29.55
CA ARG A 160 10.72 18.28 30.97
C ARG A 160 10.86 16.95 31.70
N ARG A 161 11.98 16.79 32.42
CA ARG A 161 12.15 15.75 33.43
C ARG A 161 11.19 15.93 34.60
#